data_AF-A0A392MJK4-F1
#
_entry.id   AF-A0A392MJK4-F1
#
_cell.length_a   1.000
_cell.length_b   1.000
_cell.length_c   1.000
_cell.angle_alpha   90.00
_cell.angle_beta   90.00
_cell.angle_gamma   90.00
#
_symmetry.space_group_name_H-M   'P 1'
#
loop_
_entity.id
_entity.type
_entity.pdbx_description
1 polymer ?
#
loop_
_entity_poly.entity_id
_entity_poly.type
_entity_poly.pdbx_seq_one_letter_code
_entity_poly.pdbx_strand_id
1 'polypeptide(L)'
;MATPTIAGAKEMLKYLGANPKSKASAARKVILTDLREEAVVYIKGTPFVLRELNKPYDTLKHVGITGPVVEHMEARLKEDIIAEIRQYGGLMLFHREEYNPSTSQSNVVGYWENILVDDVKTTVEVYSALKDEGYDIVYRRIPLTRERDALASDVDAIQCCKD
;
A
#
# COMPACT_ATOMS: atom_id res chain seq x y z
N MET A 1 -0.82 -2.18 -11.81
CA MET A 1 -0.24 -3.35 -11.11
C MET A 1 -1.01 -3.56 -9.82
N ALA A 2 -1.09 -4.80 -9.33
CA ALA A 2 -1.51 -5.03 -7.95
C ALA A 2 -0.54 -4.33 -6.98
N THR A 3 -1.01 -3.96 -5.79
CA THR A 3 -0.13 -3.39 -4.75
C THR A 3 0.98 -4.39 -4.42
N PRO A 4 2.26 -4.06 -4.63
CA PRO A 4 3.34 -5.03 -4.47
C PRO A 4 3.68 -5.21 -2.98
N THR A 5 4.23 -6.38 -2.64
CA THR A 5 4.99 -6.55 -1.39
C THR A 5 6.23 -5.64 -1.41
N ILE A 6 6.85 -5.40 -0.26
CA ILE A 6 8.10 -4.61 -0.20
C ILE A 6 9.18 -5.26 -1.07
N ALA A 7 9.30 -6.59 -1.06
CA ALA A 7 10.22 -7.33 -1.92
C ALA A 7 9.86 -7.15 -3.41
N GLY A 8 8.57 -7.25 -3.76
CA GLY A 8 8.10 -7.02 -5.13
C GLY A 8 8.35 -5.58 -5.61
N ALA A 9 8.22 -4.59 -4.72
CA ALA A 9 8.54 -3.19 -5.02
C ALA A 9 10.03 -3.02 -5.33
N LYS A 10 10.93 -3.65 -4.55
CA LYS A 10 12.37 -3.63 -4.81
C LYS A 10 12.74 -4.26 -6.15
N GLU A 11 12.14 -5.41 -6.50
CA GLU A 11 12.37 -6.05 -7.80
C GLU A 11 11.83 -5.23 -8.96
N MET A 12 10.66 -4.59 -8.80
CA MET A 12 10.11 -3.66 -9.79
C MET A 12 11.04 -2.46 -10.00
N LEU A 13 11.55 -1.83 -8.94
CA LEU A 13 12.49 -0.72 -9.06
C LEU A 13 13.79 -1.12 -9.76
N LYS A 14 14.33 -2.29 -9.41
CA LYS A 14 15.51 -2.87 -10.07
C LYS A 14 15.27 -3.12 -11.56
N TYR A 15 14.10 -3.67 -11.92
CA TYR A 15 13.72 -3.87 -13.33
C TYR A 15 13.64 -2.55 -14.11
N LEU A 16 13.17 -1.47 -13.47
CA LEU A 16 13.14 -0.13 -14.06
C LEU A 16 14.50 0.57 -14.12
N GLY A 17 15.56 -0.03 -13.55
CA GLY A 17 16.91 0.55 -13.50
C GLY A 17 17.10 1.58 -12.37
N ALA A 18 16.16 1.68 -11.43
CA ALA A 18 16.33 2.41 -10.19
C ALA A 18 17.11 1.53 -9.19
N ASN A 19 18.43 1.51 -9.31
CA ASN A 19 19.30 0.83 -8.36
C ASN A 19 19.74 1.78 -7.24
N PRO A 20 20.03 1.28 -6.02
CA PRO A 20 20.61 2.08 -4.97
C PRO A 20 21.89 2.78 -5.44
N LYS A 21 22.05 4.07 -5.11
CA LYS A 21 23.18 4.93 -5.53
C LYS A 21 24.58 4.34 -5.25
N SER A 22 24.71 3.42 -4.28
CA SER A 22 25.96 2.73 -3.98
C SER A 22 26.42 1.71 -5.02
N LYS A 23 25.57 1.34 -6.00
CA LYS A 23 25.82 0.23 -6.94
C LYS A 23 25.88 0.59 -8.43
N ALA A 24 25.55 1.81 -8.87
CA ALA A 24 25.53 2.15 -10.30
C ALA A 24 25.83 3.63 -10.58
N SER A 25 26.60 3.89 -11.64
CA SER A 25 27.01 5.24 -12.08
C SER A 25 25.89 6.05 -12.76
N ALA A 26 24.68 5.49 -12.90
CA ALA A 26 23.51 6.18 -13.44
C ALA A 26 22.20 5.48 -12.99
N ALA A 27 21.80 5.66 -11.73
CA ALA A 27 20.48 5.22 -11.27
C ALA A 27 19.38 6.06 -11.97
N ARG A 28 18.35 5.41 -12.49
CA ARG A 28 17.19 6.12 -13.07
C ARG A 28 16.26 6.58 -11.96
N LYS A 29 15.78 7.83 -12.05
CA LYS A 29 14.68 8.34 -11.24
C LYS A 29 13.39 7.62 -11.63
N VAL A 30 12.67 7.09 -10.65
CA VAL A 30 11.34 6.46 -10.84
C VAL A 30 10.28 7.22 -10.05
N ILE A 31 9.20 7.59 -10.72
CA ILE A 31 8.03 8.22 -10.09
C ILE A 31 6.96 7.15 -9.88
N LEU A 32 6.62 6.93 -8.62
CA LEU A 32 5.59 5.99 -8.19
C LEU A 32 4.33 6.78 -7.85
N THR A 33 3.33 6.69 -8.72
CA THR A 33 2.03 7.32 -8.48
C THR A 33 1.04 6.25 -8.07
N ASP A 34 0.60 6.32 -6.83
CA ASP A 34 -0.40 5.42 -6.26
C ASP A 34 -1.79 6.02 -6.46
N LEU A 35 -2.61 5.33 -7.25
CA LEU A 35 -3.95 5.75 -7.64
C LEU A 35 -5.04 5.20 -6.72
N ARG A 36 -4.67 4.50 -5.65
CA ARG A 36 -5.62 3.76 -4.82
C ARG A 36 -6.35 4.67 -3.84
N GLU A 37 -7.67 4.58 -3.83
CA GLU A 37 -8.57 5.23 -2.86
C GLU A 37 -8.64 4.50 -1.52
N GLU A 38 -8.40 3.18 -1.52
CA GLU A 38 -8.42 2.35 -0.32
C GLU A 38 -7.14 2.56 0.50
N ALA A 39 -7.27 2.63 1.82
CA ALA A 39 -6.14 2.64 2.74
C ALA A 39 -5.40 1.29 2.74
N VAL A 40 -4.07 1.33 2.64
CA VAL A 40 -3.19 0.17 2.66
C VAL A 40 -2.18 0.27 3.80
N VAL A 41 -2.01 -0.83 4.55
CA VAL A 41 -0.96 -0.97 5.55
C VAL A 41 -0.14 -2.22 5.23
N TYR A 42 1.18 -2.13 5.39
CA TYR A 42 2.10 -3.23 5.23
C TYR A 42 2.35 -3.90 6.57
N ILE A 43 2.15 -5.23 6.62
CA ILE A 43 2.47 -6.08 7.76
C ILE A 43 3.51 -7.09 7.30
N LYS A 44 4.69 -7.08 7.93
CA LYS A 44 5.85 -7.92 7.53
C LYS A 44 6.18 -7.83 6.03
N GLY A 45 5.98 -6.64 5.47
CA GLY A 45 6.21 -6.36 4.06
C GLY A 45 5.14 -6.85 3.08
N THR A 46 4.03 -7.40 3.57
CA THR A 46 2.85 -7.76 2.77
C THR A 46 1.77 -6.68 2.91
N PRO A 47 1.19 -6.16 1.81
CA PRO A 47 0.15 -5.13 1.89
C PRO A 47 -1.22 -5.72 2.24
N PHE A 48 -1.93 -5.06 3.14
CA PHE A 48 -3.31 -5.34 3.54
C PHE A 48 -4.18 -4.12 3.29
N VAL A 49 -5.43 -4.37 2.91
CA VAL A 49 -6.41 -3.34 2.57
C VAL A 49 -7.48 -3.33 3.66
N LEU A 50 -7.90 -2.15 4.10
CA LEU A 50 -8.99 -2.02 5.06
C LEU A 50 -10.32 -2.46 4.44
N ARG A 51 -11.04 -3.35 5.14
CA ARG A 51 -12.36 -3.88 4.74
C ARG A 51 -13.32 -3.89 5.92
N GLU A 52 -14.61 -3.79 5.65
CA GLU A 52 -15.64 -4.06 6.67
C GLU A 52 -15.73 -5.56 6.93
N LEU A 53 -15.73 -5.95 8.21
CA LEU A 53 -15.80 -7.37 8.60
C LEU A 53 -17.05 -8.08 8.05
N ASN A 54 -18.19 -7.38 8.02
CA ASN A 54 -19.46 -7.95 7.54
C ASN A 54 -19.61 -7.90 6.01
N LYS A 55 -18.73 -7.18 5.31
CA LYS A 55 -18.74 -7.02 3.85
C LYS A 55 -17.32 -7.05 3.29
N PRO A 56 -16.57 -8.15 3.47
CA PRO A 56 -15.15 -8.19 3.16
C PRO A 56 -14.84 -8.07 1.67
N TYR A 57 -15.82 -8.37 0.81
CA TYR A 57 -15.72 -8.25 -0.65
C TYR A 57 -16.02 -6.84 -1.17
N ASP A 58 -16.70 -6.01 -0.37
CA ASP A 58 -17.07 -4.66 -0.77
C ASP A 58 -15.90 -3.69 -0.52
N THR A 59 -15.67 -2.79 -1.47
CA THR A 59 -14.71 -1.70 -1.31
C THR A 59 -15.33 -0.60 -0.46
N LEU A 60 -14.56 -0.03 0.48
CA LEU A 60 -14.97 1.16 1.21
C LEU A 60 -15.04 2.35 0.24
N LYS A 61 -16.24 2.87 0.01
CA LYS A 61 -16.50 3.92 -0.98
C LYS A 61 -16.28 5.30 -0.38
N HIS A 62 -15.42 6.10 -0.99
CA HIS A 62 -15.18 7.48 -0.59
C HIS A 62 -15.20 8.40 -1.81
N VAL A 63 -16.27 9.17 -1.97
CA VAL A 63 -16.40 10.09 -3.11
C VAL A 63 -15.41 11.26 -2.96
N GLY A 64 -14.51 11.42 -3.93
CA GLY A 64 -13.58 12.54 -3.98
C GLY A 64 -12.49 12.54 -2.90
N ILE A 65 -12.09 11.38 -2.38
CA ILE A 65 -11.03 11.29 -1.37
C ILE A 65 -9.68 11.79 -1.94
N THR A 66 -8.95 12.54 -1.14
CA THR A 66 -7.64 13.09 -1.52
C THR A 66 -6.51 12.23 -0.96
N GLY A 67 -5.33 12.28 -1.59
CA GLY A 67 -4.14 11.54 -1.13
C GLY A 67 -3.82 11.73 0.36
N PRO A 68 -3.74 12.98 0.87
CA PRO A 68 -3.50 13.23 2.29
C PRO A 68 -4.55 12.62 3.24
N VAL A 69 -5.81 12.54 2.80
CA VAL A 69 -6.87 11.90 3.61
C VAL A 69 -6.65 10.39 3.66
N VAL A 70 -6.31 9.75 2.54
CA VAL A 70 -6.00 8.32 2.53
C VAL A 70 -4.76 8.02 3.40
N GLU A 71 -3.70 8.82 3.27
CA GLU A 71 -2.48 8.69 4.09
C GLU A 71 -2.78 8.86 5.59
N HIS A 72 -3.68 9.79 5.96
CA HIS A 72 -4.13 9.94 7.33
C HIS A 72 -4.91 8.71 7.82
N MET A 73 -5.78 8.13 6.99
CA MET A 73 -6.47 6.88 7.31
C MET A 73 -5.50 5.71 7.50
N GLU A 74 -4.44 5.61 6.67
CA GLU A 74 -3.38 4.60 6.82
C GLU A 74 -2.61 4.77 8.13
N ALA A 75 -2.26 6.01 8.49
CA ALA A 75 -1.61 6.31 9.76
C ALA A 75 -2.49 5.94 10.95
N ARG A 76 -3.79 6.28 10.89
CA ARG A 76 -4.75 5.94 11.94
C ARG A 76 -4.94 4.44 12.07
N LEU A 77 -5.08 3.73 10.95
CA LEU A 77 -5.18 2.27 10.93
C LEU A 77 -3.92 1.61 11.53
N LYS A 78 -2.74 2.14 11.23
CA LYS A 78 -1.50 1.69 11.86
C LYS A 78 -1.52 1.86 13.39
N GLU A 79 -2.01 3.00 13.90
CA GLU A 79 -2.14 3.22 15.35
C GLU A 79 -3.08 2.20 16.01
N ASP A 80 -4.22 1.93 15.37
CA ASP A 80 -5.21 0.97 15.86
C ASP A 80 -4.63 -0.46 15.88
N ILE A 81 -3.89 -0.86 14.83
CA ILE A 81 -3.16 -2.13 14.77
C ILE A 81 -2.13 -2.23 15.90
N ILE A 82 -1.34 -1.17 16.13
CA ILE A 82 -0.34 -1.14 17.20
C ILE A 82 -0.98 -1.26 18.58
N ALA A 83 -2.15 -0.64 18.79
CA ALA A 83 -2.90 -0.80 20.02
C ALA A 83 -3.35 -2.25 20.23
N GLU A 84 -3.85 -2.91 19.19
CA GLU A 84 -4.26 -4.32 19.21
C GLU A 84 -3.08 -5.25 19.52
N ILE A 85 -1.93 -5.04 18.88
CA ILE A 85 -0.67 -5.77 19.16
C ILE A 85 -0.32 -5.70 20.65
N ARG A 86 -0.36 -4.50 21.24
CA ARG A 86 -0.02 -4.29 22.65
C ARG A 86 -1.03 -4.93 23.60
N GLN A 87 -2.30 -4.90 23.22
CA GLN A 87 -3.39 -5.45 24.03
C GLN A 87 -3.40 -6.99 24.03
N TYR A 88 -3.15 -7.61 22.87
CA TYR A 88 -3.28 -9.07 22.69
C TYR A 88 -1.92 -9.79 22.58
N GLY A 89 -0.82 -9.15 22.97
CA GLY A 89 0.50 -9.77 23.01
C GLY A 89 1.07 -10.11 21.63
N GLY A 90 0.68 -9.35 20.60
CA GLY A 90 1.14 -9.50 19.23
C GLY A 90 0.38 -10.49 18.36
N LEU A 91 -0.62 -11.19 18.90
CA LEU A 91 -1.45 -12.11 18.12
C LEU A 91 -2.60 -11.34 17.44
N MET A 92 -2.61 -11.29 16.11
CA MET A 92 -3.62 -10.56 15.34
C MET A 92 -4.31 -11.47 14.30
N LEU A 93 -5.61 -11.23 14.07
CA LEU A 93 -6.40 -11.93 13.06
C LEU A 93 -6.36 -11.18 11.73
N PHE A 94 -5.81 -11.84 10.71
CA PHE A 94 -5.79 -11.35 9.34
C PHE A 94 -6.76 -12.12 8.47
N HIS A 95 -7.10 -11.53 7.32
CA HIS A 95 -7.92 -12.17 6.31
C HIS A 95 -7.21 -12.12 4.96
N ARG A 96 -7.33 -13.20 4.18
CA ARG A 96 -6.83 -13.28 2.81
C ARG A 96 -7.84 -13.98 1.91
N GLU A 97 -7.79 -13.67 0.63
CA GLU A 97 -8.53 -14.42 -0.38
C GLU A 97 -7.76 -15.69 -0.74
N GLU A 98 -8.43 -16.84 -0.63
CA GLU A 98 -7.93 -18.14 -1.08
C GLU A 98 -8.83 -18.71 -2.17
N TYR A 99 -8.22 -19.09 -3.28
CA TYR A 99 -8.90 -19.81 -4.36
C TYR A 99 -9.01 -21.29 -4.02
N ASN A 100 -10.22 -21.82 -4.02
CA ASN A 100 -10.49 -23.23 -3.85
C ASN A 100 -10.64 -23.90 -5.24
N PRO A 101 -9.66 -24.71 -5.68
CA PRO A 101 -9.68 -25.33 -7.01
C PRO A 101 -10.80 -26.36 -7.18
N SER A 102 -11.28 -26.98 -6.09
CA SER A 102 -12.36 -27.98 -6.15
C SER A 102 -13.73 -27.34 -6.40
N THR A 103 -13.95 -26.12 -5.91
CA THR A 103 -15.21 -25.38 -6.09
C THR A 103 -15.12 -24.30 -7.16
N SER A 104 -13.92 -23.99 -7.65
CA SER A 104 -13.63 -22.88 -8.55
C SER A 104 -14.12 -21.52 -8.01
N GLN A 105 -14.05 -21.35 -6.69
CA GLN A 105 -14.50 -20.13 -5.99
C GLN A 105 -13.38 -19.59 -5.09
N SER A 106 -13.33 -18.26 -4.94
CA SER A 106 -12.45 -17.58 -4.00
C SER A 106 -13.21 -17.21 -2.72
N ASN A 107 -12.63 -17.55 -1.57
CA ASN A 107 -13.20 -17.25 -0.27
C ASN A 107 -12.25 -16.40 0.57
N VAL A 108 -12.80 -15.52 1.40
CA VAL A 108 -12.02 -14.80 2.40
C VAL A 108 -11.88 -15.67 3.63
N VAL A 109 -10.65 -16.04 3.97
CA VAL A 109 -10.33 -16.88 5.13
C VAL A 109 -9.52 -16.11 6.16
N GLY A 110 -9.89 -16.30 7.42
CA GLY A 110 -9.18 -15.74 8.57
C GLY A 110 -7.98 -16.60 8.97
N TYR A 111 -6.88 -15.98 9.36
CA TYR A 111 -5.72 -16.65 9.93
C TYR A 111 -5.04 -15.80 10.99
N TRP A 112 -4.54 -16.45 12.03
CA TRP A 112 -3.82 -15.79 13.11
C TRP A 112 -2.34 -15.70 12.82
N GLU A 113 -1.74 -14.55 13.11
CA GLU A 113 -0.31 -14.35 12.99
C GLU A 113 0.25 -13.52 14.15
N ASN A 114 1.45 -13.88 14.61
CA ASN A 114 2.18 -13.07 15.58
C ASN A 114 2.95 -11.97 14.86
N ILE A 115 2.74 -10.73 15.24
CA ILE A 115 3.35 -9.54 14.62
C ILE A 115 3.96 -8.64 15.69
N LEU A 116 5.01 -7.92 15.31
CA LEU A 116 5.66 -6.90 16.14
C LEU A 116 5.23 -5.52 15.68
N VAL A 117 5.39 -4.51 16.56
CA VAL A 117 5.11 -3.11 16.24
C VAL A 117 5.93 -2.65 15.02
N ASP A 118 7.18 -3.09 14.92
CA ASP A 118 8.10 -2.72 13.83
C ASP A 118 7.73 -3.38 12.48
N ASP A 119 6.87 -4.39 12.49
CA ASP A 119 6.38 -5.06 11.28
C ASP A 119 5.31 -4.24 10.55
N VAL A 120 4.74 -3.20 11.20
CA VAL A 120 3.62 -2.40 10.70
C VAL A 120 4.11 -1.10 10.07
N LYS A 121 3.86 -0.92 8.78
CA LYS A 121 4.26 0.27 8.02
C LYS A 121 3.13 0.82 7.17
N THR A 122 3.00 2.14 7.13
CA THR A 122 2.16 2.82 6.13
C THR A 122 2.83 2.78 4.76
N THR A 123 2.07 3.08 3.70
CA THR A 123 2.62 3.10 2.34
C THR A 123 3.71 4.17 2.21
N VAL A 124 3.50 5.35 2.80
CA VAL A 124 4.49 6.45 2.83
C VAL A 124 5.77 6.02 3.55
N GLU A 125 5.68 5.31 4.67
CA GLU A 125 6.86 4.82 5.41
C GLU A 125 7.65 3.79 4.60
N VAL A 126 6.96 2.90 3.86
CA VAL A 126 7.62 1.91 2.99
C VAL A 126 8.45 2.61 1.90
N TYR A 127 7.85 3.53 1.16
CA TYR A 127 8.56 4.20 0.07
C TYR A 127 9.58 5.23 0.55
N SER A 128 9.38 5.84 1.72
CA SER A 128 10.40 6.66 2.37
C SER A 128 11.63 5.83 2.76
N ALA A 129 11.41 4.65 3.36
CA ALA A 129 12.51 3.74 3.70
C ALA A 129 13.27 3.26 2.44
N LEU A 130 12.57 2.98 1.33
CA LEU A 130 13.24 2.65 0.07
C LEU A 130 14.08 3.82 -0.46
N LYS A 131 13.61 5.05 -0.34
CA LYS A 131 14.41 6.23 -0.69
C LYS A 131 15.66 6.34 0.17
N ASP A 132 15.54 6.08 1.48
CA ASP A 132 16.65 6.09 2.43
C ASP A 132 17.66 4.95 2.19
N GLU A 133 17.20 3.80 1.67
CA GLU A 133 18.05 2.72 1.17
C GLU A 133 18.87 3.13 -0.10
N GLY A 134 18.61 4.32 -0.66
CA GLY A 134 19.38 4.91 -1.74
C GLY A 134 18.74 4.78 -3.12
N TYR A 135 17.49 4.32 -3.21
CA TYR A 135 16.74 4.29 -4.47
C TYR A 135 16.34 5.73 -4.87
N ASP A 136 16.53 6.09 -6.14
CA ASP A 136 16.08 7.39 -6.66
C ASP A 136 14.60 7.35 -7.03
N ILE A 137 13.75 7.50 -6.03
CA ILE A 137 12.29 7.39 -6.17
C ILE A 137 11.55 8.62 -5.65
N VAL A 138 10.41 8.90 -6.28
CA VAL A 138 9.42 9.87 -5.81
C VAL A 138 8.09 9.15 -5.70
N TYR A 139 7.58 9.01 -4.48
CA TYR A 139 6.23 8.46 -4.22
C TYR A 139 5.20 9.59 -4.13
N ARG A 140 4.01 9.37 -4.70
CA ARG A 140 2.86 10.27 -4.63
C ARG A 140 1.57 9.47 -4.51
N ARG A 141 0.63 9.92 -3.67
CA ARG A 141 -0.73 9.37 -3.56
C ARG A 141 -1.71 10.30 -4.27
N ILE A 142 -2.28 9.84 -5.39
CA ILE A 142 -3.27 10.57 -6.21
C ILE A 142 -4.47 9.65 -6.45
N PRO A 143 -5.37 9.47 -5.46
CA PRO A 143 -6.49 8.54 -5.57
C PRO A 143 -7.42 8.86 -6.73
N LEU A 144 -7.75 7.85 -7.53
CA LEU A 144 -8.83 7.91 -8.52
C LEU A 144 -10.01 7.11 -7.98
N THR A 145 -11.07 7.83 -7.61
CA THR A 145 -12.25 7.23 -7.00
C THR A 145 -13.15 6.58 -8.04
N ARG A 146 -13.64 5.37 -7.78
CA ARG A 146 -14.49 4.63 -8.74
C ARG A 146 -15.86 5.27 -8.96
N GLU A 147 -16.28 6.12 -8.02
CA GLU A 147 -17.59 6.75 -7.98
C GLU A 147 -17.69 8.02 -8.85
N ARG A 148 -16.58 8.44 -9.48
CA ARG A 148 -16.58 9.60 -10.40
C ARG A 148 -15.67 9.34 -11.61
N ASP A 149 -15.96 10.02 -12.70
CA ASP A 149 -15.06 10.07 -13.84
C ASP A 149 -13.77 10.84 -13.51
N ALA A 150 -12.67 10.42 -14.13
CA ALA A 150 -11.41 11.15 -14.05
C ALA A 150 -11.60 12.55 -14.65
N LEU A 151 -11.22 13.57 -13.89
CA LEU A 151 -11.28 14.97 -14.30
C LEU A 151 -9.93 15.40 -14.88
N ALA A 152 -9.94 16.48 -15.66
CA ALA A 152 -8.71 17.09 -16.18
C ALA A 152 -7.71 17.42 -15.05
N SER A 153 -8.21 17.86 -13.89
CA SER A 153 -7.39 18.12 -12.70
C SER A 153 -6.66 16.90 -12.17
N ASP A 154 -7.21 15.69 -12.34
CA ASP A 154 -6.55 14.45 -11.93
C ASP A 154 -5.37 14.14 -12.87
N VAL A 155 -5.56 14.36 -14.16
CA VAL A 155 -4.49 14.26 -15.17
C VAL A 155 -3.43 15.31 -14.93
N ASP A 156 -3.82 16.54 -14.64
CA ASP A 156 -2.90 17.63 -14.30
C ASP A 156 -2.11 17.29 -13.03
N ALA A 157 -2.71 16.70 -12.00
CA ALA A 157 -1.99 16.26 -10.81
C ALA A 157 -0.91 15.20 -11.12
N ILE A 158 -1.16 14.32 -12.09
CA ILE A 158 -0.22 13.31 -12.56
C ILE A 158 0.85 13.91 -13.48
N GLN A 159 0.47 14.84 -14.38
CA GLN A 159 1.33 15.38 -15.43
C GLN A 159 2.12 16.61 -15.01
N CYS A 160 1.54 17.53 -14.21
CA CYS A 160 2.19 18.74 -13.72
C CYS A 160 3.21 18.47 -12.60
N CYS A 161 3.67 17.23 -12.48
CA CYS A 161 4.89 16.86 -11.79
C CYS A 161 6.13 17.44 -12.50
N LYS A 162 6.22 18.78 -12.65
CA LYS A 162 7.48 19.43 -13.00
C LYS A 162 8.44 19.25 -11.83
N ASP A 163 9.66 18.83 -12.18
CA ASP A 163 10.77 18.49 -11.27
C ASP A 163 11.13 19.60 -10.28
#